data_AF-A0A519GN95-F1
#
_entry.id   AF-A0A519GN95-F1
#
_cell.length_a   1.000
_cell.length_b   1.000
_cell.length_c   1.000
_cell.angle_alpha   90.00
_cell.angle_beta   90.00
_cell.angle_gamma   90.00
#
_symmetry.space_group_name_H-M   'P 1'
#
loop_
_entity.id
_entity.type
_entity.pdbx_description
1 polymer ?
#
loop_
_entity_poly.entity_id
_entity_poly.type
_entity_poly.pdbx_seq_one_letter_code
_entity_poly.pdbx_strand_id
1 'polypeptide(L)'
;MSFQVVPSAAAIGRGNGEVTAFFSFGSSGNVAEFKSKVVQHDQVAGVARKPRNGRKRALQWAKRVERRLSRTSAPTADRLRRIADRTGITHVLTQGSHDPSRTSRHRQSLVNQMIASGQRGELERVREISARLNANAIPSASEAGAQKAAESFAHYALDGSGGTPLTLTWWPRPFPGNFGDWLSPMVLQSASSRPIKYLAPTAPSLQPNLVMIGSIGRFIRSRSIVVGTGIASDEIELNTSAEYLSVRGPVTADLLRRQGGPSVESFGDPGVLLSRVLPVERGLTNGRIALVRHFTHANLPVTLPEGWDEVSVLRSHPDEIRDFVVTLAGYDAVVTSAMHVMIACHSYGIPCALIGFRGFEDAVHGTGLKYRDYSLGAGLAEAWEPVAVDLDLRRTRWDDLIRPEQISADKLDEVEAAVAAGIAAYLARTD
;
A
#
# COMPACT_ATOMS: atom_id res chain seq x y z
N MET A 1 -17.58 -17.71 43.22
CA MET A 1 -16.64 -17.01 42.31
C MET A 1 -17.23 -17.09 40.90
N SER A 2 -17.69 -15.99 40.33
CA SER A 2 -18.22 -15.95 38.96
C SER A 2 -17.11 -15.48 38.03
N PHE A 3 -16.80 -16.25 36.99
CA PHE A 3 -15.95 -15.80 35.90
C PHE A 3 -16.83 -15.43 34.70
N GLN A 4 -16.50 -14.32 34.05
CA GLN A 4 -17.16 -13.86 32.84
C GLN A 4 -16.33 -14.33 31.65
N VAL A 5 -16.93 -15.12 30.76
CA VAL A 5 -16.29 -15.54 29.52
C VAL A 5 -16.71 -14.56 28.43
N VAL A 6 -15.79 -13.71 28.00
CA VAL A 6 -16.02 -12.80 26.87
C VAL A 6 -15.49 -13.48 25.60
N PRO A 7 -16.34 -13.77 24.60
CA PRO A 7 -15.89 -14.30 23.32
C PRO A 7 -14.85 -13.37 22.71
N SER A 8 -13.76 -13.93 22.19
CA SER A 8 -12.64 -13.17 21.61
C SER A 8 -13.06 -12.25 20.45
N ALA A 9 -14.15 -12.59 19.74
CA ALA A 9 -14.74 -11.79 18.67
C ALA A 9 -15.47 -10.51 19.17
N ALA A 10 -15.90 -10.47 20.43
CA ALA A 10 -16.56 -9.30 21.03
C ALA A 10 -15.57 -8.22 21.52
N ALA A 11 -14.26 -8.46 21.34
CA ALA A 11 -13.21 -7.51 21.64
C ALA A 11 -12.96 -6.55 20.45
N ILE A 12 -12.85 -5.24 20.72
CA ILE A 12 -12.60 -4.22 19.70
C ILE A 12 -11.34 -4.58 18.89
N GLY A 13 -11.47 -4.61 17.56
CA GLY A 13 -10.39 -4.94 16.63
C GLY A 13 -10.13 -6.43 16.42
N ARG A 14 -10.99 -7.33 16.94
CA ARG A 14 -10.84 -8.79 16.79
C ARG A 14 -12.01 -9.50 16.11
N GLY A 15 -13.12 -8.81 15.87
CA GLY A 15 -14.29 -9.35 15.16
C GLY A 15 -14.11 -9.36 13.64
N ASN A 16 -14.83 -10.26 12.98
CA ASN A 16 -14.97 -10.38 11.52
C ASN A 16 -16.22 -9.63 10.98
N GLY A 17 -16.92 -8.87 11.82
CA GLY A 17 -18.15 -8.13 11.47
C GLY A 17 -19.46 -8.81 11.87
N GLU A 18 -19.43 -10.10 12.26
CA GLU A 18 -20.65 -10.85 12.64
C GLU A 18 -21.05 -10.69 14.12
N VAL A 19 -20.15 -10.18 14.97
CA VAL A 19 -20.37 -9.98 16.40
C VAL A 19 -20.10 -8.52 16.76
N THR A 20 -21.08 -7.85 17.37
CA THR A 20 -20.93 -6.48 17.87
C THR A 20 -19.86 -6.43 18.95
N ALA A 21 -18.72 -5.80 18.67
CA ALA A 21 -17.68 -5.59 19.66
C ALA A 21 -18.11 -4.50 20.65
N PHE A 22 -18.12 -4.81 21.94
CA PHE A 22 -18.45 -3.85 23.01
C PHE A 22 -17.39 -3.83 24.12
N PHE A 23 -16.35 -4.67 24.02
CA PHE A 23 -15.31 -4.79 25.03
C PHE A 23 -13.96 -4.32 24.50
N SER A 24 -13.33 -3.34 25.16
CA SER A 24 -12.01 -2.83 24.80
C SER A 24 -10.98 -3.21 25.86
N PHE A 25 -9.82 -3.75 25.45
CA PHE A 25 -8.65 -3.76 26.33
C PHE A 25 -7.97 -2.41 26.20
N GLY A 26 -7.93 -1.64 27.30
CA GLY A 26 -7.13 -0.42 27.34
C GLY A 26 -5.69 -0.71 26.94
N SER A 27 -5.21 -0.06 25.88
CA SER A 27 -3.79 -0.02 25.58
C SER A 27 -3.09 0.72 26.73
N SER A 28 -2.19 0.07 27.46
CA SER A 28 -1.39 0.75 28.49
C SER A 28 -0.36 1.66 27.83
N GLY A 29 -0.84 2.78 27.31
CA GLY A 29 -0.07 3.84 26.67
C GLY A 29 0.65 4.78 27.64
N ASN A 30 0.70 4.47 28.94
CA ASN A 30 1.43 5.24 29.95
C ASN A 30 2.11 4.31 30.98
N VAL A 31 3.15 3.60 30.54
CA VAL A 31 3.96 2.71 31.42
C VAL A 31 4.87 3.51 32.38
N ALA A 32 5.01 4.84 32.20
CA ALA A 32 5.83 5.66 33.09
C ALA A 32 5.17 5.89 34.47
N GLU A 33 3.84 6.03 34.55
CA GLU A 33 3.14 6.38 35.80
C GLU A 33 2.80 5.21 36.72
N PHE A 34 2.89 3.96 36.25
CA PHE A 34 2.49 2.77 37.03
C PHE A 34 3.63 1.78 37.29
N LYS A 35 4.86 2.13 36.93
CA LYS A 35 6.04 1.25 37.02
C LYS A 35 6.36 0.79 38.45
N SER A 36 5.89 1.51 39.46
CA SER A 36 6.10 1.22 40.88
C SER A 36 4.85 0.68 41.60
N LYS A 37 3.75 0.43 40.87
CA LYS A 37 2.45 0.04 41.47
C LYS A 37 1.95 -1.34 41.05
N VAL A 38 2.72 -2.11 40.29
CA VAL A 38 2.34 -3.48 39.89
C VAL A 38 3.55 -4.41 39.97
N VAL A 39 3.47 -5.42 40.83
CA VAL A 39 4.44 -6.53 40.88
C VAL A 39 4.06 -7.51 39.76
N GLN A 40 4.81 -7.50 38.67
CA GLN A 40 4.69 -8.55 37.65
C GLN A 40 5.61 -9.71 38.01
N HIS A 41 5.02 -10.91 38.07
CA HIS A 41 5.55 -12.13 38.68
C HIS A 41 7.02 -12.46 38.36
N ASP A 42 7.72 -12.92 39.41
CA ASP A 42 9.07 -13.47 39.38
C ASP A 42 9.23 -14.60 38.35
N GLN A 43 10.37 -14.59 37.66
CA GLN A 43 10.76 -15.64 36.74
C GLN A 43 11.01 -16.94 37.50
N VAL A 44 10.28 -18.00 37.16
CA VAL A 44 10.64 -19.36 37.54
C VAL A 44 11.97 -19.71 36.87
N ALA A 45 12.96 -20.07 37.70
CA ALA A 45 14.31 -20.41 37.28
C ALA A 45 14.35 -21.74 36.52
N GLY A 46 15.12 -21.76 35.42
CA GLY A 46 15.58 -22.98 34.77
C GLY A 46 15.01 -23.22 33.38
N VAL A 47 15.64 -22.62 32.35
CA VAL A 47 16.10 -23.29 31.10
C VAL A 47 17.05 -22.31 30.40
N ALA A 48 18.32 -22.65 30.35
CA ALA A 48 19.35 -21.85 29.67
C ALA A 48 19.13 -21.87 28.15
N ARG A 49 18.53 -20.82 27.59
CA ARG A 49 18.55 -20.55 26.14
C ARG A 49 19.85 -19.84 25.77
N LYS A 50 20.73 -20.52 25.03
CA LYS A 50 21.90 -19.90 24.36
C LYS A 50 21.47 -18.66 23.58
N PRO A 51 22.02 -17.47 23.83
CA PRO A 51 21.60 -16.27 23.12
C PRO A 51 22.33 -16.15 21.77
N ARG A 52 21.58 -16.20 20.65
CA ARG A 52 22.06 -15.68 19.35
C ARG A 52 22.09 -14.15 19.41
N ASN A 53 23.10 -13.62 20.10
CA ASN A 53 23.33 -12.19 20.36
C ASN A 53 23.58 -11.34 19.10
N GLY A 54 23.91 -11.95 17.96
CA GLY A 54 24.21 -11.23 16.71
C GLY A 54 23.04 -10.43 16.14
N ARG A 55 21.85 -11.03 16.02
CA ARG A 55 20.66 -10.35 15.44
C ARG A 55 20.14 -9.23 16.34
N LYS A 56 20.11 -9.44 17.66
CA LYS A 56 19.65 -8.41 18.62
C LYS A 56 20.61 -7.22 18.65
N ARG A 57 21.92 -7.47 18.58
CA ARG A 57 22.95 -6.42 18.45
C ARG A 57 22.85 -5.68 17.12
N ALA A 58 22.63 -6.38 16.01
CA ALA A 58 22.43 -5.78 14.69
C ALA A 58 21.19 -4.87 14.65
N LEU A 59 20.05 -5.31 15.21
CA LEU A 59 18.83 -4.51 15.33
C LEU A 59 19.01 -3.28 16.25
N GLN A 60 19.71 -3.43 17.37
CA GLN A 60 20.00 -2.31 18.28
C GLN A 60 21.00 -1.32 17.70
N TRP A 61 21.91 -1.79 16.85
CA TRP A 61 22.84 -0.94 16.11
C TRP A 61 22.09 -0.20 15.00
N ALA A 62 21.26 -0.89 14.22
CA ALA A 62 20.42 -0.29 13.19
C ALA A 62 19.48 0.79 13.74
N LYS A 63 18.78 0.53 14.86
CA LYS A 63 17.95 1.53 15.55
C LYS A 63 18.74 2.73 16.09
N ARG A 64 20.02 2.55 16.43
CA ARG A 64 20.91 3.65 16.87
C ARG A 64 21.42 4.47 15.69
N VAL A 65 21.67 3.82 14.56
CA VAL A 65 22.00 4.48 13.29
C VAL A 65 20.82 5.31 12.83
N GLU A 66 19.61 4.74 12.78
CA GLU A 66 18.36 5.44 12.43
C GLU A 66 18.11 6.69 13.30
N ARG A 67 18.27 6.58 14.63
CA ARG A 67 18.13 7.72 15.56
C ARG A 67 19.23 8.78 15.45
N ARG A 68 20.41 8.42 14.95
CA ARG A 68 21.47 9.39 14.65
C ARG A 68 21.24 10.06 13.31
N LEU A 69 20.76 9.32 12.32
CA LEU A 69 20.38 9.81 10.99
C LEU A 69 19.29 10.87 11.06
N SER A 70 18.31 10.70 11.95
CA SER A 70 17.25 11.69 12.19
C SER A 70 17.73 12.98 12.89
N ARG A 71 19.01 13.07 13.29
CA ARG A 71 19.60 14.21 14.01
C ARG A 71 20.72 14.93 13.24
N THR A 72 21.06 14.46 12.04
CA THR A 72 22.09 15.05 11.17
C THR A 72 21.43 15.76 9.99
N SER A 73 22.09 16.80 9.47
CA SER A 73 21.63 17.57 8.30
C SER A 73 21.24 16.67 7.11
N ALA A 74 20.17 17.06 6.40
CA ALA A 74 19.48 16.26 5.39
C ALA A 74 20.40 15.52 4.38
N PRO A 75 21.45 16.14 3.79
CA PRO A 75 22.18 15.50 2.68
C PRO A 75 22.96 14.22 3.07
N THR A 76 23.52 14.17 4.28
CA THR A 76 24.26 13.00 4.77
C THR A 76 23.33 11.90 5.29
N ALA A 77 22.19 12.29 5.86
CA ALA A 77 21.16 11.35 6.29
C ALA A 77 20.56 10.58 5.11
N ASP A 78 20.33 11.26 3.97
CA ASP A 78 19.73 10.65 2.79
C ASP A 78 20.68 9.72 2.04
N ARG A 79 21.98 10.07 1.97
CA ARG A 79 23.01 9.15 1.47
C ARG A 79 23.08 7.86 2.28
N LEU A 80 22.98 7.95 3.60
CA LEU A 80 23.04 6.78 4.48
C LEU A 80 21.74 5.96 4.45
N ARG A 81 20.56 6.60 4.35
CA ARG A 81 19.29 5.90 4.10
C ARG A 81 19.32 5.14 2.78
N ARG A 82 19.79 5.77 1.71
CA ARG A 82 19.98 5.11 0.40
C ARG A 82 20.94 3.93 0.48
N ILE A 83 22.04 4.05 1.22
CA ILE A 83 22.94 2.91 1.44
C ILE A 83 22.20 1.78 2.18
N ALA A 84 21.40 2.09 3.20
CA ALA A 84 20.59 1.11 3.92
C ALA A 84 19.52 0.44 3.01
N ASP A 85 18.90 1.21 2.11
CA ASP A 85 17.93 0.69 1.13
C ASP A 85 18.60 -0.16 0.04
N ARG A 86 19.77 0.26 -0.47
CA ARG A 86 20.56 -0.47 -1.48
C ARG A 86 21.14 -1.77 -0.93
N THR A 87 21.51 -1.79 0.35
CA THR A 87 22.09 -2.96 1.03
C THR A 87 21.02 -3.91 1.59
N GLY A 88 19.73 -3.58 1.46
CA GLY A 88 18.64 -4.41 1.97
C GLY A 88 18.51 -4.40 3.50
N ILE A 89 19.21 -3.52 4.21
CA ILE A 89 19.08 -3.35 5.66
C ILE A 89 17.66 -2.86 6.00
N THR A 90 17.11 -1.95 5.18
CA THR A 90 15.72 -1.51 5.31
C THR A 90 14.74 -2.68 5.14
N HIS A 91 14.95 -3.57 4.16
CA HIS A 91 14.12 -4.76 3.95
C HIS A 91 14.02 -5.62 5.22
N VAL A 92 15.14 -5.84 5.92
CA VAL A 92 15.19 -6.63 7.17
C VAL A 92 14.47 -5.92 8.32
N LEU A 93 14.46 -4.58 8.33
CA LEU A 93 13.82 -3.77 9.37
C LEU A 93 12.33 -3.52 9.11
N THR A 94 11.93 -3.42 7.85
CA THR A 94 10.53 -3.24 7.42
C THR A 94 9.77 -4.56 7.32
N GLN A 95 10.42 -5.71 7.54
CA GLN A 95 9.75 -6.97 7.83
C GLN A 95 9.02 -6.87 9.19
N GLY A 96 7.88 -6.20 9.17
CA GLY A 96 6.78 -6.28 10.13
C GLY A 96 7.18 -6.21 11.61
N SER A 97 7.18 -5.02 12.18
CA SER A 97 6.85 -4.88 13.60
C SER A 97 5.37 -5.23 13.78
N HIS A 98 5.10 -6.47 14.19
CA HIS A 98 3.79 -6.89 14.71
C HIS A 98 3.93 -7.19 16.20
N ASP A 99 2.84 -6.95 16.93
CA ASP A 99 2.74 -7.08 18.38
C ASP A 99 3.40 -8.38 18.88
N PRO A 100 4.60 -8.31 19.50
CA PRO A 100 5.34 -9.48 19.93
C PRO A 100 4.67 -10.20 21.11
N SER A 101 3.57 -9.68 21.64
CA SER A 101 2.92 -10.21 22.84
C SER A 101 1.95 -11.37 22.57
N ARG A 102 1.53 -11.64 21.32
CA ARG A 102 0.37 -12.52 21.06
C ARG A 102 0.50 -13.59 19.96
N THR A 103 1.45 -13.50 19.02
CA THR A 103 1.59 -14.51 17.94
C THR A 103 2.73 -15.48 18.21
N SER A 104 2.46 -16.79 18.14
CA SER A 104 3.51 -17.82 18.23
C SER A 104 4.55 -17.63 17.13
N ARG A 105 5.84 -17.67 17.48
CA ARG A 105 6.96 -17.58 16.52
C ARG A 105 6.85 -18.59 15.38
N HIS A 106 6.25 -19.74 15.65
CA HIS A 106 6.01 -20.78 14.65
C HIS A 106 5.00 -20.31 13.60
N ARG A 107 3.87 -19.75 14.02
CA ARG A 107 2.84 -19.20 13.11
C ARG A 107 3.41 -18.08 12.25
N GLN A 108 4.19 -17.17 12.85
CA GLN A 108 4.85 -16.11 12.09
C GLN A 108 5.82 -16.67 11.03
N SER A 109 6.54 -17.75 11.36
CA SER A 109 7.40 -18.42 10.38
C SER A 109 6.60 -19.01 9.22
N LEU A 110 5.44 -19.63 9.50
CA LEU A 110 4.55 -20.16 8.47
C LEU A 110 4.01 -19.03 7.57
N VAL A 111 3.54 -17.93 8.16
CA VAL A 111 3.07 -16.75 7.41
C VAL A 111 4.16 -16.20 6.48
N ASN A 112 5.40 -16.05 6.99
CA ASN A 112 6.51 -15.56 6.18
C ASN A 112 6.86 -16.53 5.04
N GLN A 113 6.80 -17.84 5.29
CA GLN A 113 7.00 -18.87 4.26
C GLN A 113 5.88 -18.85 3.22
N MET A 114 4.63 -18.66 3.64
CA MET A 114 3.45 -18.56 2.77
C MET A 114 3.60 -17.39 1.81
N ILE A 115 3.86 -16.19 2.32
CA ILE A 115 4.08 -14.99 1.50
C ILE A 115 5.24 -15.21 0.51
N ALA A 116 6.37 -15.75 0.99
CA ALA A 116 7.52 -15.99 0.12
C ALA A 116 7.22 -17.03 -0.98
N SER A 117 6.39 -18.03 -0.69
CA SER A 117 5.95 -19.04 -1.67
C SER A 117 5.02 -18.41 -2.72
N GLY A 118 4.09 -17.55 -2.27
CA GLY A 118 3.25 -16.76 -3.17
C GLY A 118 4.05 -15.89 -4.12
N GLN A 119 5.05 -15.17 -3.60
CA GLN A 119 5.98 -14.34 -4.40
C GLN A 119 6.80 -15.13 -5.43
N ARG A 120 6.94 -16.46 -5.27
CA ARG A 120 7.60 -17.35 -6.23
C ARG A 120 6.63 -18.05 -7.19
N GLY A 121 5.32 -17.80 -7.09
CA GLY A 121 4.32 -18.50 -7.89
C GLY A 121 3.99 -19.91 -7.40
N GLU A 122 4.37 -20.28 -6.18
CA GLU A 122 4.15 -21.63 -5.64
C GLU A 122 2.76 -21.74 -4.99
N LEU A 123 1.69 -21.66 -5.79
CA LEU A 123 0.31 -21.62 -5.29
C LEU A 123 -0.08 -22.82 -4.42
N GLU A 124 0.29 -24.04 -4.83
CA GLU A 124 0.02 -25.24 -4.04
C GLU A 124 0.71 -25.19 -2.68
N ARG A 125 1.94 -24.64 -2.63
CA ARG A 125 2.66 -24.45 -1.38
C ARG A 125 2.01 -23.41 -0.48
N VAL A 126 1.44 -22.35 -1.06
CA VAL A 126 0.63 -21.36 -0.32
C VAL A 126 -0.58 -22.04 0.31
N ARG A 127 -1.32 -22.84 -0.46
CA ARG A 127 -2.50 -23.58 0.00
C ARG A 127 -2.16 -24.57 1.12
N GLU A 128 -1.07 -25.32 0.97
CA GLU A 128 -0.59 -26.23 2.02
C GLU A 128 -0.26 -25.50 3.34
N ILE A 129 0.43 -24.37 3.27
CA ILE A 129 0.80 -23.61 4.47
C ILE A 129 -0.44 -22.96 5.11
N SER A 130 -1.35 -22.44 4.30
CA SER A 130 -2.65 -21.92 4.76
C SER A 130 -3.45 -23.01 5.48
N ALA A 131 -3.60 -24.19 4.89
CA ALA A 131 -4.28 -25.32 5.52
C ALA A 131 -3.66 -25.69 6.89
N ARG A 132 -2.32 -25.68 6.99
CA ARG A 132 -1.61 -25.91 8.26
C ARG A 132 -1.86 -24.81 9.30
N LEU A 133 -1.95 -23.55 8.88
CA LEU A 133 -2.27 -22.42 9.78
C LEU A 133 -3.69 -22.52 10.32
N ASN A 134 -4.62 -23.03 9.51
CA ASN A 134 -6.05 -23.09 9.78
C ASN A 134 -6.45 -24.38 10.53
N ALA A 135 -5.65 -25.44 10.44
CA ALA A 135 -5.96 -26.75 11.03
C ALA A 135 -6.21 -26.73 12.55
N ASN A 136 -5.55 -25.82 13.28
CA ASN A 136 -5.57 -25.81 14.75
C ASN A 136 -6.05 -24.49 15.36
N ALA A 137 -6.41 -23.49 14.55
CA ALA A 137 -6.88 -22.18 15.03
C ALA A 137 -7.54 -21.37 13.91
N ILE A 138 -8.48 -20.51 14.28
CA ILE A 138 -9.01 -19.46 13.40
C ILE A 138 -7.89 -18.44 13.11
N PRO A 139 -7.60 -18.11 11.84
CA PRO A 139 -6.61 -17.10 11.49
C PRO A 139 -6.95 -15.73 12.06
N SER A 140 -5.94 -15.01 12.53
CA SER A 140 -6.09 -13.57 12.78
C SER A 140 -6.31 -12.82 11.47
N ALA A 141 -6.89 -11.61 11.53
CA ALA A 141 -7.08 -10.76 10.36
C ALA A 141 -5.76 -10.51 9.58
N SER A 142 -4.63 -10.41 10.29
CA SER A 142 -3.30 -10.27 9.68
C SER A 142 -2.86 -11.54 8.94
N GLU A 143 -3.17 -12.73 9.47
CA GLU A 143 -2.84 -14.01 8.83
C GLU A 143 -3.72 -14.25 7.60
N ALA A 144 -5.03 -13.97 7.71
CA ALA A 144 -5.95 -14.01 6.58
C ALA A 144 -5.55 -13.01 5.48
N GLY A 145 -5.17 -11.79 5.87
CA GLY A 145 -4.64 -10.79 4.95
C GLY A 145 -3.36 -11.26 4.25
N ALA A 146 -2.43 -11.85 5.00
CA ALA A 146 -1.19 -12.40 4.44
C ALA A 146 -1.45 -13.57 3.48
N GLN A 147 -2.46 -14.41 3.77
CA GLN A 147 -2.89 -15.48 2.87
C GLN A 147 -3.39 -14.90 1.54
N LYS A 148 -4.35 -13.97 1.58
CA LYS A 148 -4.88 -13.30 0.38
C LYS A 148 -3.79 -12.63 -0.45
N ALA A 149 -2.84 -11.96 0.20
CA ALA A 149 -1.69 -11.37 -0.48
C ALA A 149 -0.80 -12.44 -1.14
N ALA A 150 -0.53 -13.56 -0.46
CA ALA A 150 0.27 -14.66 -1.01
C ALA A 150 -0.41 -15.31 -2.22
N GLU A 151 -1.72 -15.53 -2.15
CA GLU A 151 -2.54 -16.02 -3.27
C GLU A 151 -2.54 -15.02 -4.43
N SER A 152 -2.64 -13.73 -4.16
CA SER A 152 -2.57 -12.67 -5.18
C SER A 152 -1.20 -12.62 -5.87
N PHE A 153 -0.10 -12.73 -5.10
CA PHE A 153 1.23 -12.87 -5.71
C PHE A 153 1.33 -14.09 -6.61
N ALA A 154 0.81 -15.23 -6.17
CA ALA A 154 0.84 -16.46 -6.94
C ALA A 154 0.00 -16.34 -8.22
N HIS A 155 -1.17 -15.70 -8.15
CA HIS A 155 -2.00 -15.39 -9.31
C HIS A 155 -1.19 -14.61 -10.37
N TYR A 156 -0.62 -13.46 -10.00
CA TYR A 156 0.17 -12.66 -10.94
C TYR A 156 1.41 -13.37 -11.49
N ALA A 157 2.03 -14.25 -10.70
CA ALA A 157 3.21 -15.00 -11.12
C ALA A 157 2.91 -16.18 -12.06
N LEU A 158 1.66 -16.68 -12.07
CA LEU A 158 1.23 -17.83 -12.85
C LEU A 158 0.36 -17.46 -14.04
N ASP A 159 -0.44 -16.39 -13.93
CA ASP A 159 -1.41 -15.99 -14.95
C ASP A 159 -0.75 -15.20 -16.09
N GLY A 160 -1.18 -15.49 -17.33
CA GLY A 160 -0.60 -14.99 -18.57
C GLY A 160 -0.51 -16.04 -19.68
N SER A 161 -0.55 -15.60 -20.94
CA SER A 161 -0.64 -16.46 -22.14
C SER A 161 0.71 -16.98 -22.67
N GLY A 162 1.77 -16.91 -21.87
CA GLY A 162 3.15 -17.29 -22.24
C GLY A 162 4.03 -16.09 -22.62
N GLY A 163 5.35 -16.23 -22.38
CA GLY A 163 6.36 -15.20 -22.62
C GLY A 163 7.29 -14.95 -21.41
N THR A 164 8.42 -14.29 -21.64
CA THR A 164 9.35 -13.80 -20.60
C THR A 164 8.58 -13.05 -19.49
N PRO A 165 8.64 -13.50 -18.23
CA PRO A 165 8.00 -12.81 -17.11
C PRO A 165 8.55 -11.39 -16.90
N LEU A 166 7.66 -10.46 -16.61
CA LEU A 166 8.02 -9.07 -16.35
C LEU A 166 8.30 -8.88 -14.85
N THR A 167 9.52 -8.43 -14.53
CA THR A 167 9.88 -8.13 -13.14
C THR A 167 9.34 -6.76 -12.77
N LEU A 168 8.45 -6.70 -11.80
CA LEU A 168 7.81 -5.46 -11.34
C LEU A 168 8.15 -5.20 -9.87
N THR A 169 8.51 -3.96 -9.58
CA THR A 169 8.71 -3.45 -8.22
C THR A 169 7.47 -2.66 -7.78
N TRP A 170 6.78 -3.12 -6.74
CA TRP A 170 5.67 -2.39 -6.11
C TRP A 170 5.64 -2.58 -4.60
N TRP A 171 4.89 -1.73 -3.89
CA TRP A 171 4.72 -1.84 -2.45
C TRP A 171 3.41 -2.58 -2.15
N PRO A 172 3.40 -3.76 -1.50
CA PRO A 172 2.20 -4.56 -1.36
C PRO A 172 1.55 -4.48 0.04
N ARG A 173 1.98 -3.54 0.90
CA ARG A 173 1.64 -3.52 2.33
C ARG A 173 0.80 -2.29 2.72
N PRO A 174 -0.14 -2.44 3.68
CA PRO A 174 -0.37 -3.59 4.56
C PRO A 174 -1.01 -4.78 3.85
N PHE A 175 -0.90 -5.99 4.42
CA PHE A 175 -1.60 -7.15 3.87
C PHE A 175 -3.06 -7.21 4.35
N PRO A 176 -4.04 -7.57 3.48
CA PRO A 176 -3.87 -8.13 2.13
C PRO A 176 -3.36 -7.15 1.07
N GLY A 177 -3.68 -5.87 1.21
CA GLY A 177 -3.23 -4.81 0.33
C GLY A 177 -4.00 -3.55 0.64
N ASN A 178 -3.45 -2.38 0.34
CA ASN A 178 -4.28 -1.23 0.03
C ASN A 178 -4.68 -1.34 -1.44
N PHE A 179 -5.92 -1.04 -1.84
CA PHE A 179 -6.38 -1.15 -3.23
C PHE A 179 -5.37 -0.60 -4.26
N GLY A 180 -4.83 0.60 -3.99
CA GLY A 180 -3.86 1.25 -4.87
C GLY A 180 -2.53 0.52 -5.04
N ASP A 181 -2.12 -0.28 -4.05
CA ASP A 181 -0.85 -1.00 -4.05
C ASP A 181 -0.82 -2.15 -5.08
N TRP A 182 -2.00 -2.67 -5.44
CA TRP A 182 -2.16 -3.80 -6.36
C TRP A 182 -2.57 -3.38 -7.77
N LEU A 183 -2.73 -2.08 -8.04
CA LEU A 183 -3.03 -1.61 -9.39
C LEU A 183 -1.85 -1.80 -10.35
N SER A 184 -0.61 -1.67 -9.85
CA SER A 184 0.60 -1.79 -10.67
C SER A 184 0.71 -3.15 -11.37
N PRO A 185 0.65 -4.31 -10.65
CA PRO A 185 0.68 -5.61 -11.31
C PRO A 185 -0.55 -5.85 -12.19
N MET A 186 -1.73 -5.35 -11.82
CA MET A 186 -2.96 -5.52 -12.61
C MET A 186 -2.87 -4.82 -13.97
N VAL A 187 -2.47 -3.54 -13.99
CA VAL A 187 -2.31 -2.77 -15.24
C VAL A 187 -1.24 -3.42 -16.12
N LEU A 188 -0.11 -3.82 -15.53
CA LEU A 188 0.98 -4.43 -16.30
C LEU A 188 0.59 -5.80 -16.89
N GLN A 189 -0.08 -6.65 -16.12
CA GLN A 189 -0.51 -7.96 -16.59
C GLN A 189 -1.58 -7.83 -17.67
N SER A 190 -2.54 -6.91 -17.51
CA SER A 190 -3.55 -6.63 -18.54
C SER A 190 -2.92 -6.13 -19.85
N ALA A 191 -1.98 -5.20 -19.78
CA ALA A 191 -1.32 -4.63 -20.96
C ALA A 191 -0.38 -5.62 -21.67
N SER A 192 0.22 -6.56 -20.95
CA SER A 192 1.25 -7.46 -21.50
C SER A 192 0.78 -8.90 -21.73
N SER A 193 -0.29 -9.33 -21.07
CA SER A 193 -0.72 -10.74 -20.98
C SER A 193 0.40 -11.69 -20.49
N ARG A 194 1.40 -11.18 -19.76
CA ARG A 194 2.57 -11.93 -19.28
C ARG A 194 2.55 -12.15 -17.77
N PRO A 195 3.18 -13.22 -17.27
CA PRO A 195 3.39 -13.40 -15.84
C PRO A 195 4.23 -12.27 -15.23
N ILE A 196 3.88 -11.86 -14.01
CA ILE A 196 4.55 -10.79 -13.28
C ILE A 196 5.37 -11.37 -12.12
N LYS A 197 6.67 -11.09 -12.13
CA LYS A 197 7.59 -11.45 -11.05
C LYS A 197 7.72 -10.29 -10.07
N TYR A 198 7.35 -10.53 -8.82
CA TYR A 198 7.54 -9.55 -7.76
C TYR A 198 9.02 -9.32 -7.43
N LEU A 199 9.44 -8.06 -7.46
CA LEU A 199 10.68 -7.59 -6.86
C LEU A 199 10.36 -6.67 -5.68
N ALA A 200 10.77 -7.06 -4.47
CA ALA A 200 10.55 -6.22 -3.30
C ALA A 200 11.28 -4.87 -3.44
N PRO A 201 10.62 -3.72 -3.15
CA PRO A 201 11.24 -2.40 -3.29
C PRO A 201 12.55 -2.23 -2.54
N THR A 202 12.73 -2.95 -1.44
CA THR A 202 13.92 -2.90 -0.60
C THR A 202 14.91 -4.05 -0.84
N ALA A 203 14.62 -4.98 -1.76
CA ALA A 203 15.55 -6.05 -2.11
C ALA A 203 16.62 -5.57 -3.10
N PRO A 204 17.90 -5.90 -2.89
CA PRO A 204 18.92 -5.62 -3.89
C PRO A 204 18.62 -6.37 -5.19
N SER A 205 18.78 -5.70 -6.33
CA SER A 205 18.64 -6.32 -7.65
C SER A 205 19.51 -5.59 -8.67
N LEU A 206 20.15 -6.38 -9.53
CA LEU A 206 20.85 -5.93 -10.73
C LEU A 206 20.09 -6.33 -12.00
N GLN A 207 18.86 -6.78 -11.87
CA GLN A 207 18.03 -7.14 -13.02
C GLN A 207 17.19 -5.93 -13.47
N PRO A 208 16.90 -5.81 -14.78
CA PRO A 208 15.86 -4.91 -15.25
C PRO A 208 14.57 -5.12 -14.46
N ASN A 209 13.89 -4.03 -14.11
CA ASN A 209 12.60 -4.08 -13.41
C ASN A 209 11.76 -2.86 -13.74
N LEU A 210 10.46 -3.04 -13.82
CA LEU A 210 9.51 -1.95 -13.98
C LEU A 210 9.19 -1.32 -12.61
N VAL A 211 9.03 -0.01 -12.58
CA VAL A 211 8.52 0.76 -11.44
C VAL A 211 7.41 1.66 -11.96
N MET A 212 6.16 1.34 -11.61
CA MET A 212 4.98 2.00 -12.16
C MET A 212 4.21 2.77 -11.07
N ILE A 213 2.95 2.43 -10.83
CA ILE A 213 2.04 3.14 -9.92
C ILE A 213 2.61 3.29 -8.49
N GLY A 214 2.30 4.43 -7.87
CA GLY A 214 2.60 4.70 -6.45
C GLY A 214 3.65 5.78 -6.21
N SER A 215 3.75 6.23 -4.95
CA SER A 215 4.77 7.19 -4.50
C SER A 215 6.06 6.49 -4.06
N ILE A 216 6.57 5.59 -4.91
CA ILE A 216 7.69 4.68 -4.59
C ILE A 216 9.00 5.08 -5.26
N GLY A 217 9.10 6.32 -5.79
CA GLY A 217 10.28 6.83 -6.50
C GLY A 217 11.61 6.68 -5.72
N ARG A 218 11.58 6.69 -4.38
CA ARG A 218 12.76 6.45 -3.52
C ARG A 218 13.41 5.08 -3.77
N PHE A 219 12.65 4.10 -4.28
CA PHE A 219 13.10 2.73 -4.49
C PHE A 219 13.59 2.46 -5.93
N ILE A 220 13.58 3.48 -6.80
CA ILE A 220 14.10 3.37 -8.17
C ILE A 220 15.61 3.02 -8.13
N ARG A 221 16.00 2.06 -8.96
CA ARG A 221 17.40 1.59 -9.10
C ARG A 221 17.92 1.90 -10.49
N SER A 222 19.24 1.77 -10.68
CA SER A 222 19.91 2.12 -11.94
C SER A 222 19.49 1.26 -13.14
N ARG A 223 18.83 0.11 -12.90
CA ARG A 223 18.25 -0.75 -13.94
C ARG A 223 16.72 -0.74 -13.94
N SER A 224 16.12 0.15 -13.17
CA SER A 224 14.67 0.34 -13.21
C SER A 224 14.27 1.06 -14.51
N ILE A 225 13.11 0.68 -15.01
CA ILE A 225 12.38 1.32 -16.09
C ILE A 225 11.14 1.93 -15.45
N VAL A 226 11.03 3.25 -15.52
CA VAL A 226 10.06 4.03 -14.75
C VAL A 226 8.94 4.47 -15.68
N VAL A 227 7.71 4.15 -15.28
CA VAL A 227 6.48 4.52 -16.01
C VAL A 227 5.44 5.06 -15.03
N GLY A 228 5.37 6.38 -14.91
CA GLY A 228 4.28 7.05 -14.20
C GLY A 228 4.34 6.98 -12.68
N THR A 229 5.42 6.45 -12.11
CA THR A 229 5.67 6.49 -10.66
C THR A 229 5.90 7.91 -10.19
N GLY A 230 5.54 8.20 -8.94
CA GLY A 230 5.75 9.49 -8.31
C GLY A 230 6.60 9.42 -7.05
N ILE A 231 6.74 10.57 -6.41
CA ILE A 231 7.44 10.72 -5.12
C ILE A 231 6.45 10.94 -3.97
N ALA A 232 6.89 10.66 -2.75
CA ALA A 232 6.11 10.94 -1.53
C ALA A 232 6.48 12.30 -0.93
N SER A 233 7.73 12.73 -1.11
CA SER A 233 8.27 14.03 -0.71
C SER A 233 9.37 14.43 -1.68
N ASP A 234 9.73 15.71 -1.71
CA ASP A 234 10.85 16.28 -2.45
C ASP A 234 12.19 16.14 -1.73
N GLU A 235 12.18 15.77 -0.45
CA GLU A 235 13.36 15.42 0.36
C GLU A 235 13.97 14.04 0.04
N ILE A 236 13.61 13.43 -1.10
CA ILE A 236 14.19 12.14 -1.52
C ILE A 236 15.18 12.34 -2.65
N GLU A 237 16.13 11.43 -2.74
CA GLU A 237 17.12 11.42 -3.83
C GLU A 237 16.79 10.30 -4.82
N LEU A 238 16.34 10.67 -6.01
CA LEU A 238 16.02 9.78 -7.12
C LEU A 238 17.29 9.20 -7.74
N ASN A 239 17.16 8.05 -8.40
CA ASN A 239 18.28 7.45 -9.12
C ASN A 239 18.32 8.00 -10.55
N THR A 240 19.23 8.93 -10.81
CA THR A 240 19.34 9.63 -12.09
C THR A 240 19.81 8.77 -13.25
N SER A 241 20.35 7.58 -12.99
CA SER A 241 20.81 6.64 -14.02
C SER A 241 19.76 5.62 -14.47
N ALA A 242 18.57 5.62 -13.85
CA ALA A 242 17.46 4.78 -14.29
C ALA A 242 16.91 5.26 -15.65
N GLU A 243 16.15 4.40 -16.32
CA GLU A 243 15.44 4.80 -17.53
C GLU A 243 14.05 5.31 -17.13
N TYR A 244 13.75 6.56 -17.49
CA TYR A 244 12.47 7.19 -17.22
C TYR A 244 11.75 7.43 -18.54
N LEU A 245 10.65 6.70 -18.75
CA LEU A 245 9.80 6.88 -19.93
C LEU A 245 8.66 7.84 -19.63
N SER A 246 8.10 7.73 -18.42
CA SER A 246 7.16 8.70 -17.88
C SER A 246 7.27 8.74 -16.36
N VAL A 247 6.79 9.83 -15.77
CA VAL A 247 6.63 9.97 -14.31
C VAL A 247 5.21 10.42 -14.00
N ARG A 248 4.80 10.38 -12.73
CA ARG A 248 3.43 10.75 -12.34
C ARG A 248 3.02 12.12 -12.86
N GLY A 249 3.92 13.10 -12.76
CA GLY A 249 3.66 14.49 -13.13
C GLY A 249 4.89 15.38 -13.10
N PRO A 250 4.70 16.67 -13.38
CA PRO A 250 5.79 17.63 -13.55
C PRO A 250 6.56 17.92 -12.26
N VAL A 251 6.00 17.68 -11.08
CA VAL A 251 6.72 17.90 -9.81
C VAL A 251 7.77 16.81 -9.61
N THR A 252 7.42 15.56 -9.92
CA THR A 252 8.40 14.46 -9.93
C THR A 252 9.48 14.68 -11.00
N ALA A 253 9.11 15.12 -12.21
CA ALA A 253 10.06 15.41 -13.28
C ALA A 253 11.02 16.55 -12.91
N ASP A 254 10.52 17.61 -12.28
CA ASP A 254 11.33 18.74 -11.85
C ASP A 254 12.35 18.35 -10.76
N LEU A 255 11.96 17.50 -9.80
CA LEU A 255 12.92 16.96 -8.84
C LEU A 255 14.03 16.14 -9.53
N LEU A 256 13.65 15.27 -10.46
CA LEU A 256 14.61 14.45 -11.22
C LEU A 256 15.62 15.33 -11.97
N ARG A 257 15.12 16.36 -12.67
CA ARG A 257 15.94 17.33 -13.41
C ARG A 257 16.88 18.12 -12.49
N ARG A 258 16.38 18.63 -11.35
CA ARG A 258 17.20 19.36 -10.35
C ARG A 258 18.32 18.50 -9.75
N GLN A 259 18.14 17.18 -9.73
CA GLN A 259 19.15 16.22 -9.28
C GLN A 259 20.12 15.77 -10.39
N GLY A 260 19.99 16.32 -11.61
CA GLY A 260 20.83 15.97 -12.77
C GLY A 260 20.40 14.70 -13.49
N GLY A 261 19.14 14.28 -13.34
CA GLY A 261 18.54 13.19 -14.11
C GLY A 261 18.07 13.61 -15.50
N PRO A 262 17.54 12.66 -16.30
CA PRO A 262 17.04 12.93 -17.64
C PRO A 262 15.81 13.85 -17.62
N SER A 263 15.58 14.56 -18.74
CA SER A 263 14.33 15.29 -18.96
C SER A 263 13.22 14.29 -19.30
N VAL A 264 12.05 14.45 -18.68
CA VAL A 264 10.87 13.60 -18.90
C VAL A 264 9.67 14.51 -19.14
N GLU A 265 8.99 14.29 -20.26
CA GLU A 265 7.87 15.13 -20.71
C GLU A 265 6.54 14.36 -20.75
N SER A 266 6.58 13.02 -20.71
CA SER A 266 5.37 12.20 -20.62
C SER A 266 4.95 12.01 -19.16
N PHE A 267 3.67 12.27 -18.88
CA PHE A 267 3.13 12.27 -17.53
C PHE A 267 1.84 11.45 -17.39
N GLY A 268 1.70 10.84 -16.22
CA GLY A 268 0.45 10.24 -15.78
C GLY A 268 0.66 9.02 -14.90
N ASP A 269 -0.20 8.85 -13.90
CA ASP A 269 -0.20 7.64 -13.06
C ASP A 269 -0.95 6.51 -13.80
N PRO A 270 -0.35 5.33 -14.06
CA PRO A 270 -1.00 4.26 -14.82
C PRO A 270 -2.29 3.73 -14.18
N GLY A 271 -2.57 4.08 -12.92
CA GLY A 271 -3.85 3.78 -12.27
C GLY A 271 -5.05 4.44 -12.97
N VAL A 272 -4.84 5.47 -13.80
CA VAL A 272 -5.90 6.09 -14.60
C VAL A 272 -6.46 5.15 -15.67
N LEU A 273 -5.71 4.12 -16.06
CA LEU A 273 -6.11 3.14 -17.08
C LEU A 273 -7.10 2.09 -16.56
N LEU A 274 -7.54 2.20 -15.30
CA LEU A 274 -8.36 1.19 -14.65
C LEU A 274 -9.65 0.87 -15.43
N SER A 275 -10.32 1.88 -15.99
CA SER A 275 -11.52 1.69 -16.83
C SER A 275 -11.28 0.96 -18.15
N ARG A 276 -10.05 1.00 -18.69
CA ARG A 276 -9.64 0.18 -19.85
C ARG A 276 -9.29 -1.25 -19.45
N VAL A 277 -8.65 -1.41 -18.30
CA VAL A 277 -8.21 -2.72 -17.75
C VAL A 277 -9.40 -3.53 -17.22
N LEU A 278 -10.34 -2.87 -16.55
CA LEU A 278 -11.56 -3.45 -16.00
C LEU A 278 -12.75 -2.65 -16.55
N PRO A 279 -13.29 -3.01 -17.72
CA PRO A 279 -14.46 -2.32 -18.28
C PRO A 279 -15.67 -2.60 -17.37
N VAL A 280 -16.04 -1.61 -16.57
CA VAL A 280 -17.21 -1.60 -15.70
C VAL A 280 -18.08 -0.44 -16.16
N GLU A 281 -19.30 -0.75 -16.59
CA GLU A 281 -20.26 0.26 -17.00
C GLU A 281 -20.94 0.87 -15.78
N ARG A 282 -21.07 2.19 -15.81
CA ARG A 282 -21.76 2.93 -14.76
C ARG A 282 -23.26 2.99 -15.08
N GLY A 283 -24.06 2.22 -14.34
CA GLY A 283 -25.52 2.16 -14.49
C GLY A 283 -26.29 3.07 -13.54
N LEU A 284 -27.56 2.70 -13.29
CA LEU A 284 -28.38 3.31 -12.24
C LEU A 284 -27.70 3.17 -10.88
N THR A 285 -27.67 4.26 -10.12
CA THR A 285 -27.07 4.29 -8.80
C THR A 285 -28.04 3.87 -7.71
N ASN A 286 -27.49 3.61 -6.53
CA ASN A 286 -28.22 3.19 -5.35
C ASN A 286 -28.75 4.34 -4.48
N GLY A 287 -28.52 5.62 -4.86
CA GLY A 287 -28.97 6.77 -4.08
C GLY A 287 -28.13 7.07 -2.83
N ARG A 288 -26.92 6.49 -2.74
CA ARG A 288 -26.08 6.52 -1.53
C ARG A 288 -24.67 7.02 -1.84
N ILE A 289 -23.94 7.39 -0.79
CA ILE A 289 -22.53 7.82 -0.85
C ILE A 289 -21.64 6.78 -0.15
N ALA A 290 -20.53 6.40 -0.80
CA ALA A 290 -19.53 5.54 -0.18
C ALA A 290 -18.41 6.37 0.46
N LEU A 291 -18.13 6.14 1.75
CA LEU A 291 -16.88 6.53 2.38
C LEU A 291 -15.84 5.42 2.20
N VAL A 292 -14.71 5.74 1.58
CA VAL A 292 -13.55 4.85 1.47
C VAL A 292 -12.33 5.48 2.12
N ARG A 293 -11.92 4.97 3.28
CA ARG A 293 -10.76 5.52 4.01
C ARG A 293 -9.47 4.85 3.59
N HIS A 294 -8.38 5.63 3.57
CA HIS A 294 -7.03 5.06 3.55
C HIS A 294 -6.83 4.16 4.79
N PHE A 295 -6.04 3.09 4.66
CA PHE A 295 -5.91 2.10 5.74
C PHE A 295 -5.40 2.70 7.07
N THR A 296 -4.61 3.79 7.03
CA THR A 296 -4.15 4.50 8.23
C THR A 296 -5.25 5.29 8.92
N HIS A 297 -6.31 5.65 8.21
CA HIS A 297 -7.49 6.31 8.73
C HIS A 297 -8.60 5.34 9.17
N ALA A 298 -8.47 4.04 8.91
CA ALA A 298 -9.53 3.04 9.12
C ALA A 298 -10.01 2.90 10.58
N ASN A 299 -9.17 3.28 11.55
CA ASN A 299 -9.52 3.21 12.98
C ASN A 299 -10.05 4.54 13.55
N LEU A 300 -10.18 5.60 12.74
CA LEU A 300 -10.75 6.86 13.20
C LEU A 300 -12.25 6.69 13.51
N PRO A 301 -12.77 7.25 14.62
CA PRO A 301 -14.17 7.11 15.00
C PRO A 301 -15.04 8.13 14.24
N VAL A 302 -15.26 7.88 12.95
CA VAL A 302 -16.06 8.76 12.09
C VAL A 302 -17.56 8.54 12.33
N THR A 303 -18.34 9.62 12.31
CA THR A 303 -19.81 9.56 12.32
C THR A 303 -20.32 9.83 10.91
N LEU A 304 -21.06 8.88 10.33
CA LEU A 304 -21.59 9.00 8.98
C LEU A 304 -22.97 9.71 8.96
N PRO A 305 -23.28 10.48 7.90
CA PRO A 305 -24.65 10.91 7.61
C PRO A 305 -25.57 9.73 7.24
N GLU A 306 -26.88 9.97 7.25
CA GLU A 306 -27.85 9.04 6.66
C GLU A 306 -27.60 8.90 5.15
N GLY A 307 -27.83 7.71 4.60
CA GLY A 307 -27.59 7.43 3.17
C GLY A 307 -26.13 7.16 2.82
N TRP A 308 -25.26 6.98 3.81
CA TRP A 308 -23.84 6.67 3.60
C TRP A 308 -23.49 5.25 4.00
N ASP A 309 -22.57 4.64 3.25
CA ASP A 309 -21.94 3.37 3.57
C ASP A 309 -20.44 3.56 3.75
N GLU A 310 -19.82 2.69 4.56
CA GLU A 310 -18.37 2.60 4.60
C GLU A 310 -17.89 1.34 3.88
N VAL A 311 -16.98 1.52 2.93
CA VAL A 311 -16.36 0.42 2.16
C VAL A 311 -14.87 0.38 2.46
N SER A 312 -14.40 -0.80 2.90
CA SER A 312 -12.97 -1.01 3.17
C SER A 312 -12.13 -0.89 1.90
N VAL A 313 -10.99 -0.20 1.99
CA VAL A 313 -10.01 -0.08 0.89
C VAL A 313 -9.09 -1.30 0.74
N LEU A 314 -9.16 -2.26 1.67
CA LEU A 314 -8.22 -3.39 1.67
C LEU A 314 -8.60 -4.41 0.58
N ARG A 315 -7.80 -4.46 -0.49
CA ARG A 315 -7.99 -5.33 -1.65
C ARG A 315 -6.64 -5.85 -2.13
N SER A 316 -6.58 -7.09 -2.60
CA SER A 316 -5.34 -7.63 -3.20
C SER A 316 -5.55 -8.42 -4.48
N HIS A 317 -6.57 -9.28 -4.52
CA HIS A 317 -6.80 -10.15 -5.67
C HIS A 317 -7.50 -9.38 -6.80
N PRO A 318 -7.21 -9.65 -8.09
CA PRO A 318 -7.92 -9.03 -9.22
C PRO A 318 -9.44 -9.08 -9.12
N ASP A 319 -10.01 -10.21 -8.68
CA ASP A 319 -11.46 -10.34 -8.48
C ASP A 319 -11.97 -9.39 -7.40
N GLU A 320 -11.27 -9.28 -6.26
CA GLU A 320 -11.65 -8.34 -5.20
C GLU A 320 -11.54 -6.87 -5.66
N ILE A 321 -10.56 -6.57 -6.53
CA ILE A 321 -10.39 -5.26 -7.14
C ILE A 321 -11.55 -4.96 -8.11
N ARG A 322 -11.94 -5.92 -8.94
CA ARG A 322 -13.13 -5.82 -9.81
C ARG A 322 -14.40 -5.58 -9.00
N ASP A 323 -14.64 -6.40 -7.99
CA ASP A 323 -15.82 -6.29 -7.11
C ASP A 323 -15.86 -4.93 -6.42
N PHE A 324 -14.70 -4.43 -5.99
CA PHE A 324 -14.58 -3.11 -5.40
C PHE A 324 -14.97 -2.00 -6.38
N VAL A 325 -14.46 -2.03 -7.60
CA VAL A 325 -14.81 -1.04 -8.63
C VAL A 325 -16.30 -1.12 -8.99
N VAL A 326 -16.85 -2.31 -9.18
CA VAL A 326 -18.29 -2.52 -9.42
C VAL A 326 -19.12 -1.94 -8.28
N THR A 327 -18.68 -2.17 -7.04
CA THR A 327 -19.30 -1.58 -5.86
C THR A 327 -19.28 -0.06 -5.91
N LEU A 328 -18.12 0.57 -6.20
CA LEU A 328 -18.01 2.03 -6.29
C LEU A 328 -18.89 2.62 -7.40
N ALA A 329 -18.96 1.97 -8.57
CA ALA A 329 -19.77 2.42 -9.70
C ALA A 329 -21.28 2.45 -9.41
N GLY A 330 -21.74 1.70 -8.40
CA GLY A 330 -23.13 1.70 -7.95
C GLY A 330 -23.53 2.86 -7.05
N TYR A 331 -22.57 3.64 -6.52
CA TYR A 331 -22.86 4.79 -5.64
C TYR A 331 -23.11 6.07 -6.45
N ASP A 332 -23.83 7.01 -5.86
CA ASP A 332 -24.00 8.36 -6.42
C ASP A 332 -22.66 9.10 -6.44
N ALA A 333 -21.90 8.96 -5.36
CA ALA A 333 -20.58 9.53 -5.20
C ALA A 333 -19.70 8.74 -4.23
N VAL A 334 -18.40 8.99 -4.29
CA VAL A 334 -17.39 8.41 -3.39
C VAL A 334 -16.64 9.51 -2.66
N VAL A 335 -16.63 9.46 -1.34
CA VAL A 335 -15.77 10.30 -0.50
C VAL A 335 -14.60 9.48 -0.02
N THR A 336 -13.38 9.95 -0.24
CA THR A 336 -12.18 9.15 0.05
C THR A 336 -11.03 9.93 0.61
N SER A 337 -10.25 9.27 1.48
CA SER A 337 -8.91 9.73 1.89
C SER A 337 -7.77 8.93 1.24
N ALA A 338 -8.09 8.04 0.29
CA ALA A 338 -7.13 7.21 -0.42
C ALA A 338 -6.97 7.70 -1.86
N MET A 339 -5.79 8.22 -2.19
CA MET A 339 -5.47 8.78 -3.52
C MET A 339 -5.87 7.86 -4.68
N HIS A 340 -5.52 6.57 -4.64
CA HIS A 340 -5.82 5.68 -5.76
C HIS A 340 -7.32 5.36 -5.89
N VAL A 341 -8.11 5.52 -4.83
CA VAL A 341 -9.58 5.42 -4.92
C VAL A 341 -10.13 6.64 -5.68
N MET A 342 -9.60 7.84 -5.41
CA MET A 342 -9.91 9.04 -6.21
C MET A 342 -9.48 8.85 -7.68
N ILE A 343 -8.29 8.30 -7.93
CA ILE A 343 -7.83 7.99 -9.30
C ILE A 343 -8.79 7.01 -10.00
N ALA A 344 -9.26 5.97 -9.30
CA ALA A 344 -10.27 5.07 -9.83
C ALA A 344 -11.56 5.83 -10.15
N CYS A 345 -12.02 6.72 -9.28
CA CYS A 345 -13.20 7.55 -9.53
C CYS A 345 -13.04 8.39 -10.81
N HIS A 346 -11.88 9.05 -11.00
CA HIS A 346 -11.60 9.81 -12.21
C HIS A 346 -11.48 8.92 -13.47
N SER A 347 -11.00 7.69 -13.32
CA SER A 347 -10.92 6.72 -14.42
C SER A 347 -12.30 6.30 -14.95
N TYR A 348 -13.29 6.18 -14.04
CA TYR A 348 -14.66 5.77 -14.36
C TYR A 348 -15.68 6.93 -14.47
N GLY A 349 -15.27 8.17 -14.17
CA GLY A 349 -16.20 9.30 -14.10
C GLY A 349 -17.17 9.23 -12.92
N ILE A 350 -16.77 8.61 -11.80
CA ILE A 350 -17.56 8.58 -10.57
C ILE A 350 -17.36 9.91 -9.82
N PRO A 351 -18.43 10.66 -9.50
CA PRO A 351 -18.31 11.87 -8.69
C PRO A 351 -17.61 11.58 -7.36
N CYS A 352 -16.63 12.38 -6.97
CA CYS A 352 -15.89 12.12 -5.74
C CYS A 352 -15.41 13.36 -5.01
N ALA A 353 -15.06 13.18 -3.73
CA ALA A 353 -14.39 14.16 -2.90
C ALA A 353 -13.14 13.56 -2.27
N LEU A 354 -12.02 14.27 -2.34
CA LEU A 354 -10.78 13.91 -1.66
C LEU A 354 -10.70 14.63 -0.31
N ILE A 355 -10.63 13.88 0.77
CA ILE A 355 -10.63 14.41 2.14
C ILE A 355 -9.42 13.96 2.97
N GLY A 356 -9.07 14.79 3.93
CA GLY A 356 -8.25 14.44 5.09
C GLY A 356 -9.08 14.59 6.37
N PHE A 357 -8.59 14.10 7.50
CA PHE A 357 -9.25 14.29 8.80
C PHE A 357 -8.47 15.28 9.64
N ARG A 358 -9.17 16.27 10.19
CA ARG A 358 -8.56 17.33 11.00
C ARG A 358 -7.84 16.76 12.21
N GLY A 359 -6.57 17.12 12.40
CA GLY A 359 -5.71 16.60 13.46
C GLY A 359 -5.07 15.24 13.17
N PHE A 360 -5.26 14.70 11.97
CA PHE A 360 -4.69 13.43 11.50
C PHE A 360 -4.10 13.54 10.09
N GLU A 361 -3.76 14.75 9.66
CA GLU A 361 -3.28 15.04 8.30
C GLU A 361 -1.98 14.27 7.97
N ASP A 362 -1.09 14.13 8.96
CA ASP A 362 0.19 13.40 8.82
C ASP A 362 0.05 11.87 8.79
N ALA A 363 -1.16 11.33 8.99
CA ALA A 363 -1.38 9.89 9.02
C ALA A 363 -1.25 9.22 7.63
N VAL A 364 -1.33 10.00 6.55
CA VAL A 364 -1.07 9.52 5.18
C VAL A 364 0.33 9.96 4.77
N HIS A 365 1.18 9.01 4.41
CA HIS A 365 2.58 9.29 4.08
C HIS A 365 2.74 10.27 2.89
N GLY A 366 3.60 11.27 3.09
CA GLY A 366 4.05 12.25 2.11
C GLY A 366 3.73 13.69 2.51
N THR A 367 4.25 14.67 1.76
CA THR A 367 4.05 16.11 2.01
C THR A 367 2.79 16.68 1.34
N GLY A 368 1.86 15.82 0.89
CA GLY A 368 0.72 16.21 0.03
C GLY A 368 1.09 16.37 -1.45
N LEU A 369 2.37 16.59 -1.77
CA LEU A 369 2.90 16.82 -3.13
C LEU A 369 2.35 15.86 -4.20
N LYS A 370 2.15 14.59 -3.84
CA LYS A 370 1.63 13.55 -4.74
C LYS A 370 0.28 13.88 -5.36
N TYR A 371 -0.61 14.63 -4.69
CA TYR A 371 -1.95 14.93 -5.18
C TYR A 371 -1.90 16.01 -6.27
N ARG A 372 -1.19 17.11 -6.01
CA ARG A 372 -0.86 18.11 -7.04
C ARG A 372 -0.11 17.50 -8.22
N ASP A 373 0.89 16.67 -7.97
CA ASP A 373 1.70 16.04 -9.03
C ASP A 373 0.83 15.15 -9.93
N TYR A 374 -0.07 14.36 -9.34
CA TYR A 374 -1.06 13.60 -10.08
C TYR A 374 -2.00 14.50 -10.89
N SER A 375 -2.59 15.53 -10.27
CA SER A 375 -3.60 16.36 -10.93
C SER A 375 -3.04 17.01 -12.20
N LEU A 376 -1.81 17.52 -12.12
CA LEU A 376 -1.10 18.09 -13.27
C LEU A 376 -0.72 17.03 -14.31
N GLY A 377 -0.19 15.89 -13.88
CA GLY A 377 0.22 14.82 -14.80
C GLY A 377 -0.95 14.16 -15.54
N ALA A 378 -2.10 14.05 -14.87
CA ALA A 378 -3.36 13.59 -15.41
C ALA A 378 -4.08 14.65 -16.27
N GLY A 379 -3.53 15.86 -16.40
CA GLY A 379 -4.11 16.93 -17.22
C GLY A 379 -5.44 17.46 -16.69
N LEU A 380 -5.68 17.37 -15.37
CA LEU A 380 -6.90 17.90 -14.76
C LEU A 380 -6.89 19.43 -14.77
N ALA A 381 -8.07 20.03 -14.93
CA ALA A 381 -8.22 21.49 -14.95
C ALA A 381 -7.86 22.13 -13.60
N GLU A 382 -8.14 21.42 -12.51
CA GLU A 382 -7.89 21.88 -11.15
C GLU A 382 -6.97 20.94 -10.38
N ALA A 383 -6.23 21.50 -9.42
CA ALA A 383 -5.48 20.70 -8.47
C ALA A 383 -6.45 20.06 -7.46
N TRP A 384 -6.35 18.75 -7.32
CA TRP A 384 -7.03 18.00 -6.27
C TRP A 384 -6.10 17.90 -5.07
N GLU A 385 -6.56 18.39 -3.92
CA GLU A 385 -5.88 18.30 -2.64
C GLU A 385 -6.88 17.83 -1.57
N PRO A 386 -6.44 17.07 -0.55
CA PRO A 386 -7.34 16.63 0.52
C PRO A 386 -7.90 17.81 1.30
N VAL A 387 -9.23 17.91 1.37
CA VAL A 387 -9.91 18.89 2.23
C VAL A 387 -10.03 18.30 3.63
N ALA A 388 -9.48 18.99 4.63
CA ALA A 388 -9.54 18.54 6.02
C ALA A 388 -10.94 18.72 6.61
N VAL A 389 -11.59 17.61 6.97
CA VAL A 389 -12.93 17.58 7.57
C VAL A 389 -12.90 17.08 9.02
N ASP A 390 -13.93 17.40 9.79
CA ASP A 390 -14.11 16.86 11.15
C ASP A 390 -14.50 15.37 11.10
N LEU A 391 -14.32 14.65 12.22
CA LEU A 391 -14.71 13.24 12.32
C LEU A 391 -16.23 13.03 12.26
N ASP A 392 -17.02 14.06 12.59
CA ASP A 392 -18.47 14.05 12.41
C ASP A 392 -18.83 14.59 11.03
N LEU A 393 -18.93 13.67 10.06
CA LEU A 393 -19.16 13.99 8.65
C LEU A 393 -20.54 14.61 8.38
N ARG A 394 -21.45 14.57 9.35
CA ARG A 394 -22.76 15.26 9.29
C ARG A 394 -22.62 16.78 9.32
N ARG A 395 -21.47 17.29 9.78
CA ARG A 395 -21.20 18.73 9.92
C ARG A 395 -20.56 19.34 8.67
N THR A 396 -20.22 18.52 7.68
CA THR A 396 -19.61 18.94 6.43
C THR A 396 -20.67 19.16 5.35
N ARG A 397 -20.52 20.22 4.55
CA ARG A 397 -21.33 20.44 3.35
C ARG A 397 -20.71 19.70 2.18
N TRP A 398 -21.34 18.62 1.75
CA TRP A 398 -20.77 17.70 0.75
C TRP A 398 -20.95 18.16 -0.68
N ASP A 399 -22.02 18.92 -0.97
CA ASP A 399 -22.29 19.47 -2.31
C ASP A 399 -21.17 20.41 -2.79
N ASP A 400 -20.41 21.01 -1.87
CA ASP A 400 -19.27 21.88 -2.17
C ASP A 400 -17.98 21.09 -2.49
N LEU A 401 -17.92 19.81 -2.11
CA LEU A 401 -16.70 18.99 -2.15
C LEU A 401 -16.77 17.85 -3.16
N ILE A 402 -17.96 17.28 -3.37
CA ILE A 402 -18.19 16.21 -4.33
C ILE A 402 -18.32 16.83 -5.70
N ARG A 403 -17.44 16.44 -6.62
CA ARG A 403 -17.42 16.96 -7.98
C ARG A 403 -17.19 15.83 -8.99
N PRO A 404 -17.81 15.91 -10.18
CA PRO A 404 -17.49 15.02 -11.29
C PRO A 404 -16.12 15.39 -11.86
N GLU A 405 -15.35 14.38 -12.24
CA GLU A 405 -14.08 14.53 -12.93
C GLU A 405 -13.83 13.25 -13.72
N GLN A 406 -13.32 13.38 -14.94
CA GLN A 406 -13.04 12.23 -15.79
C GLN A 406 -11.80 12.48 -16.63
N ILE A 407 -10.90 11.48 -16.65
CA ILE A 407 -9.68 11.55 -17.46
C ILE A 407 -10.05 11.56 -18.94
N SER A 408 -9.45 12.48 -19.71
CA SER A 408 -9.67 12.58 -21.15
C SER A 408 -9.13 11.35 -21.89
N ALA A 409 -9.76 11.00 -23.01
CA ALA A 409 -9.31 9.88 -23.86
C ALA A 409 -7.85 10.04 -24.30
N ASP A 410 -7.47 11.25 -24.73
CA ASP A 410 -6.08 11.57 -25.15
C ASP A 410 -5.07 11.33 -24.02
N LYS A 411 -5.43 11.67 -22.78
CA LYS A 411 -4.55 11.41 -21.63
C LYS A 411 -4.47 9.91 -21.33
N LEU A 412 -5.57 9.17 -21.45
CA LEU A 412 -5.54 7.71 -21.32
C LEU A 412 -4.66 7.08 -22.40
N ASP A 413 -4.71 7.55 -23.65
CA ASP A 413 -3.86 7.08 -24.75
C ASP A 413 -2.38 7.35 -24.50
N GLU A 414 -2.03 8.55 -23.99
CA GLU A 414 -0.65 8.88 -23.63
C GLU A 414 -0.12 7.93 -22.55
N VAL A 415 -0.90 7.66 -21.50
CA VAL A 415 -0.48 6.80 -20.40
C VAL A 415 -0.38 5.34 -20.85
N GLU A 416 -1.30 4.87 -21.70
CA GLU A 416 -1.24 3.53 -22.29
C GLU A 416 0.00 3.36 -23.18
N ALA A 417 0.33 4.36 -24.01
CA ALA A 417 1.55 4.36 -24.81
C ALA A 417 2.82 4.31 -23.95
N ALA A 418 2.85 5.02 -22.82
CA ALA A 418 3.98 4.96 -21.89
C ALA A 418 4.13 3.58 -21.23
N VAL A 419 3.02 2.91 -20.89
CA VAL A 419 3.04 1.52 -20.38
C VAL A 419 3.57 0.56 -21.45
N ALA A 420 3.10 0.66 -22.68
CA ALA A 420 3.58 -0.15 -23.79
C ALA A 420 5.08 0.07 -24.06
N ALA A 421 5.54 1.31 -24.04
CA ALA A 421 6.96 1.65 -24.17
C ALA A 421 7.80 1.06 -23.03
N GLY A 422 7.28 1.06 -21.79
CA GLY A 422 7.93 0.41 -20.64
C GLY A 422 8.10 -1.09 -20.81
N ILE A 423 7.06 -1.76 -21.29
CA ILE A 423 7.11 -3.20 -21.59
C ILE A 423 8.15 -3.46 -22.69
N ALA A 424 8.14 -2.69 -23.78
CA ALA A 424 9.09 -2.85 -24.87
C ALA A 424 10.54 -2.62 -24.42
N ALA A 425 10.81 -1.57 -23.63
CA ALA A 425 12.13 -1.28 -23.08
C ALA A 425 12.61 -2.38 -22.11
N TYR A 426 11.69 -2.99 -21.36
CA TYR A 426 12.02 -4.13 -20.50
C TYR A 426 12.45 -5.33 -21.34
N LEU A 427 11.63 -5.71 -22.33
CA LEU A 427 11.89 -6.87 -23.19
C LEU A 427 13.21 -6.73 -23.96
N ALA A 428 13.51 -5.53 -24.48
CA ALA A 428 14.78 -5.25 -25.16
C ALA A 428 16.05 -5.42 -24.29
N ARG A 429 15.89 -5.53 -22.95
CA ARG A 429 17.00 -5.76 -22.01
C ARG A 429 17.06 -7.19 -21.47
N THR A 430 16.04 -8.00 -21.74
CA THR A 430 15.88 -9.35 -21.18
C THR A 430 15.79 -10.45 -22.22
N ASP A 431 15.39 -10.11 -23.44
CA ASP A 431 15.55 -10.94 -24.63
C ASP A 431 16.97 -10.74 -25.20
#